data_AF-A0A9D9QC60-F1
#
_entry.id   AF-A0A9D9QC60-F1
#
_cell.length_a   1.000
_cell.length_b   1.000
_cell.length_c   1.000
_cell.angle_alpha   90.00
_cell.angle_beta   90.00
_cell.angle_gamma   90.00
#
_symmetry.space_group_name_H-M   'P 1'
#
loop_
_entity.id
_entity.type
_entity.pdbx_description
1 polymer ?
#
loop_
_entity_poly.entity_id
_entity_poly.type
_entity_poly.pdbx_seq_one_letter_code
_entity_poly.pdbx_strand_id
1 'polypeptide(L)'
;MTKSSNFFILIKFVRIFLILCIFSCFVYAEPEQRVGPDPWSLIIYRPDNNGDINTVRCWLKLEDAETGEDVTYSKAKATYEWVSIPNVKNEYMKSWYLSGGMAMHLILAPGKYRISVCTPKDRTDFFECENKGDWLSNVFEYDTANPTNVIFVVPTVNENGFYNGGWHIDYRAPRYYKFTRPKIKPRTTD
;
A
#
# COMPACT_ATOMS: atom_id res chain seq x y z
N MET A 1 5.18 -44.59 52.09
CA MET A 1 4.27 -44.26 50.96
C MET A 1 4.15 -42.74 50.83
N THR A 2 5.03 -42.07 50.09
CA THR A 2 5.04 -40.59 49.94
C THR A 2 5.30 -40.12 48.50
N LYS A 3 5.28 -41.04 47.52
CA LYS A 3 5.49 -40.72 46.09
C LYS A 3 4.23 -40.20 45.37
N SER A 4 3.04 -40.40 45.93
CA SER A 4 1.77 -40.04 45.28
C SER A 4 1.51 -38.53 45.29
N SER A 5 1.83 -37.82 46.38
CA SER A 5 1.45 -36.41 46.54
C SER A 5 2.18 -35.45 45.58
N ASN A 6 3.47 -35.67 45.33
CA ASN A 6 4.26 -34.83 44.43
C ASN A 6 3.83 -34.94 42.95
N PHE A 7 3.27 -36.10 42.56
CA PHE A 7 2.79 -36.34 41.20
C PHE A 7 1.50 -35.56 40.90
N PHE A 8 0.57 -35.50 41.86
CA PHE A 8 -0.66 -34.71 41.72
C PHE A 8 -0.38 -33.20 41.71
N ILE A 9 0.63 -32.73 42.46
CA ILE A 9 1.06 -31.33 42.45
C ILE A 9 1.66 -30.98 41.09
N LEU A 10 2.53 -31.82 40.55
CA LEU A 10 3.14 -31.62 39.23
C LEU A 10 2.09 -31.55 38.11
N ILE A 11 1.09 -32.43 38.13
CA ILE A 11 -0.02 -32.40 37.15
C ILE A 11 -0.82 -31.09 37.23
N LYS A 12 -1.05 -30.57 38.44
CA LYS A 12 -1.74 -29.27 38.61
C LYS A 12 -0.90 -28.11 38.07
N PHE A 13 0.41 -28.10 38.31
CA PHE A 13 1.31 -27.08 37.75
C PHE A 13 1.37 -27.13 36.22
N VAL A 14 1.45 -28.33 35.63
CA VAL A 14 1.44 -28.51 34.17
C VAL A 14 0.13 -28.01 33.57
N ARG A 15 -1.02 -28.29 34.19
CA ARG A 15 -2.32 -27.80 33.73
C ARG A 15 -2.43 -26.27 33.79
N ILE A 16 -1.97 -25.64 34.86
CA ILE A 16 -1.98 -24.18 35.00
C ILE A 16 -1.06 -23.53 33.95
N PHE A 17 0.12 -24.10 33.74
CA PHE A 17 1.06 -23.63 32.72
C PHE A 17 0.49 -23.74 31.30
N LEU A 18 -0.17 -24.86 30.97
CA LEU A 18 -0.83 -25.05 29.68
C LEU A 18 -1.98 -24.04 29.46
N ILE A 19 -2.78 -23.76 30.49
CA ILE A 19 -3.86 -22.76 30.42
C ILE A 19 -3.26 -21.36 30.18
N LEU A 20 -2.18 -21.01 30.87
CA LEU A 20 -1.48 -19.72 30.66
C LEU A 20 -0.91 -19.59 29.25
N CYS A 21 -0.32 -20.66 28.69
CA CYS A 21 0.17 -20.67 27.31
C CYS A 21 -0.97 -20.52 26.28
N ILE A 22 -2.12 -21.18 26.51
CA ILE A 22 -3.27 -21.05 25.62
C ILE A 22 -3.83 -19.61 25.68
N PHE A 23 -3.95 -19.03 26.87
CA PHE A 23 -4.41 -17.64 27.02
C PHE A 23 -3.43 -16.63 26.39
N SER A 24 -2.11 -16.86 26.49
CA SER A 24 -1.14 -16.01 25.79
C SER A 24 -1.29 -16.10 24.26
N CYS A 25 -1.61 -17.28 23.72
CA CYS A 25 -1.85 -17.41 22.27
C CYS A 25 -3.11 -16.67 21.81
N PHE A 26 -4.16 -16.59 22.65
CA PHE A 26 -5.39 -15.86 22.30
C PHE A 26 -5.25 -14.33 22.39
N VAL A 27 -4.38 -13.81 23.25
CA VAL A 27 -4.19 -12.35 23.40
C VAL A 27 -3.34 -11.74 22.27
N TYR A 28 -2.51 -12.55 21.59
CA TYR A 28 -1.66 -12.12 20.48
C TYR A 28 -2.23 -12.42 19.09
N ALA A 29 -3.46 -12.93 18.98
CA ALA A 29 -4.17 -12.95 17.72
C ALA A 29 -4.64 -11.51 17.41
N GLU A 30 -3.76 -10.70 16.82
CA GLU A 30 -4.19 -9.41 16.27
C GLU A 30 -5.34 -9.68 15.29
N PRO A 31 -6.51 -9.04 15.48
CA PRO A 31 -7.59 -9.19 14.52
C PRO A 31 -7.07 -8.69 13.17
N GLU A 32 -7.17 -9.50 12.12
CA GLU A 32 -6.93 -9.07 10.74
C GLU A 32 -7.64 -7.72 10.52
N GLN A 33 -6.87 -6.63 10.43
CA GLN A 33 -7.43 -5.32 10.12
C GLN A 33 -7.78 -5.33 8.63
N ARG A 34 -9.02 -5.75 8.35
CA ARG A 34 -9.58 -5.74 7.01
C ARG A 34 -9.68 -4.31 6.52
N VAL A 35 -8.98 -3.99 5.43
CA VAL A 35 -9.18 -2.75 4.68
C VAL A 35 -10.48 -2.89 3.90
N GLY A 36 -11.61 -2.63 4.56
CA GLY A 36 -12.84 -2.34 3.83
C GLY A 36 -12.67 -1.01 3.10
N PRO A 37 -13.25 -0.83 1.90
CA PRO A 37 -13.24 0.47 1.24
C PRO A 37 -13.92 1.50 2.15
N ASP A 38 -13.13 2.43 2.70
CA ASP A 38 -13.67 3.62 3.35
C ASP A 38 -14.17 4.53 2.23
N PRO A 39 -15.48 4.85 2.15
CA PRO A 39 -16.01 5.71 1.10
C PRO A 39 -15.39 7.11 1.08
N TRP A 40 -14.63 7.49 2.11
CA TRP A 40 -13.96 8.77 2.24
C TRP A 40 -12.46 8.71 1.92
N SER A 41 -11.90 7.54 1.60
CA SER A 41 -10.50 7.42 1.20
C SER A 41 -10.31 7.62 -0.30
N LEU A 42 -9.29 8.40 -0.66
CA LEU A 42 -8.76 8.41 -2.01
C LEU A 42 -7.85 7.19 -2.18
N ILE A 43 -8.16 6.33 -3.15
CA ILE A 43 -7.31 5.20 -3.50
C ILE A 43 -6.34 5.63 -4.59
N ILE A 44 -5.05 5.66 -4.26
CA ILE A 44 -3.98 5.77 -5.25
C ILE A 44 -3.51 4.36 -5.59
N TYR A 45 -3.85 3.89 -6.78
CA TYR A 45 -3.45 2.58 -7.25
C TYR A 45 -2.23 2.68 -8.15
N ARG A 46 -1.16 1.95 -7.82
CA ARG A 46 -0.08 1.69 -8.75
C ARG A 46 -0.25 0.28 -9.32
N PRO A 47 -0.66 0.16 -10.60
CA PRO A 47 -0.68 -1.10 -11.30
C PRO A 47 0.52 -2.01 -11.15
N ASP A 48 0.23 -3.30 -11.19
CA ASP A 48 1.26 -4.29 -11.49
C ASP A 48 1.63 -4.19 -12.98
N ASN A 49 2.93 -4.17 -13.24
CA ASN A 49 3.54 -4.09 -14.57
C ASN A 49 4.46 -5.30 -14.79
N ASN A 50 5.10 -5.40 -15.96
CA ASN A 50 6.06 -6.48 -16.22
C ASN A 50 7.48 -6.07 -15.85
N GLY A 51 8.20 -6.97 -15.19
CA GLY A 51 9.63 -6.87 -14.93
C GLY A 51 9.99 -5.94 -13.77
N ASP A 52 11.24 -5.47 -13.79
CA ASP A 52 11.85 -4.78 -12.64
C ASP A 52 11.24 -3.40 -12.34
N ILE A 53 10.42 -2.85 -13.25
CA ILE A 53 9.72 -1.59 -13.03
C ILE A 53 8.88 -1.63 -11.75
N ASN A 54 8.30 -2.79 -11.40
CA ASN A 54 7.50 -2.97 -10.19
C ASN A 54 8.27 -2.67 -8.89
N THR A 55 9.59 -2.84 -8.93
CA THR A 55 10.48 -2.60 -7.78
C THR A 55 10.82 -1.11 -7.61
N VAL A 56 10.69 -0.31 -8.67
CA VAL A 56 10.93 1.14 -8.64
C VAL A 56 9.82 1.80 -7.84
N ARG A 57 10.16 2.40 -6.70
CA ARG A 57 9.17 3.05 -5.82
C ARG A 57 8.81 4.43 -6.36
N CYS A 58 7.53 4.78 -6.33
CA CYS A 58 7.06 6.15 -6.57
C CYS A 58 6.57 6.76 -5.26
N TRP A 59 7.28 7.76 -4.74
CA TRP A 59 6.96 8.46 -3.51
C TRP A 59 5.88 9.51 -3.75
N LEU A 60 4.88 9.52 -2.88
CA LEU A 60 3.80 10.49 -2.89
C LEU A 60 4.29 11.84 -2.35
N LYS A 61 3.87 12.91 -3.02
CA LYS A 61 3.94 14.28 -2.54
C LYS A 61 2.54 14.89 -2.59
N LEU A 62 2.15 15.50 -1.49
CA LEU A 62 0.87 16.19 -1.32
C LEU A 62 1.15 17.65 -0.97
N GLU A 63 0.63 18.56 -1.77
CA GLU A 63 0.70 19.99 -1.50
C GLU A 63 -0.70 20.56 -1.28
N ASP A 64 -0.82 21.52 -0.36
CA ASP A 64 -2.04 22.30 -0.22
C ASP A 64 -2.22 23.18 -1.46
N ALA A 65 -3.37 23.10 -2.13
CA ALA A 65 -3.57 23.80 -3.40
C ALA A 65 -3.64 25.33 -3.24
N GLU A 66 -3.99 25.82 -2.05
CA GLU A 66 -4.10 27.26 -1.76
C GLU A 66 -2.76 27.84 -1.32
N THR A 67 -2.07 27.17 -0.39
CA THR A 67 -0.81 27.70 0.19
C THR A 67 0.44 27.24 -0.56
N GLY A 68 0.36 26.12 -1.28
CA GLY A 68 1.51 25.45 -1.89
C GLY A 68 2.43 24.74 -0.88
N GLU A 69 2.03 24.64 0.38
CA GLU A 69 2.81 23.98 1.42
C GLU A 69 2.81 22.45 1.23
N ASP A 70 3.95 21.80 1.46
CA ASP A 70 4.02 20.34 1.54
C ASP A 70 3.32 19.84 2.80
N VAL A 71 2.21 19.16 2.60
CA VAL A 71 1.34 18.63 3.65
C VAL A 71 1.29 17.11 3.65
N THR A 72 2.24 16.46 2.97
CA THR A 72 2.32 15.00 2.79
C THR A 72 2.07 14.28 4.09
N TYR A 73 2.76 14.63 5.17
CA TYR A 73 2.64 13.90 6.44
C TYR A 73 1.77 14.60 7.50
N SER A 74 1.23 15.78 7.22
CA SER A 74 0.52 16.61 8.22
C SER A 74 -0.99 16.61 8.06
N LYS A 75 -1.52 16.50 6.83
CA LYS A 75 -2.97 16.56 6.53
C LYS A 75 -3.57 15.25 6.02
N ALA A 76 -2.82 14.16 6.08
CA ALA A 76 -3.25 12.87 5.55
C ALA A 76 -2.87 11.71 6.48
N LYS A 77 -3.54 10.57 6.29
CA LYS A 77 -3.12 9.26 6.79
C LYS A 77 -3.13 8.28 5.64
N ALA A 78 -2.10 7.44 5.55
CA ALA A 78 -1.96 6.43 4.51
C ALA A 78 -2.03 5.03 5.11
N THR A 79 -2.83 4.17 4.50
CA THR A 79 -2.79 2.71 4.70
C THR A 79 -2.59 2.02 3.35
N TYR A 80 -2.12 0.77 3.38
CA TYR A 80 -1.76 0.06 2.15
C TYR A 80 -2.43 -1.30 2.08
N GLU A 81 -2.71 -1.72 0.85
CA GLU A 81 -3.02 -3.10 0.52
C GLU A 81 -2.30 -3.52 -0.77
N TRP A 82 -2.04 -4.82 -0.90
CA TRP A 82 -1.65 -5.43 -2.18
C TRP A 82 -2.92 -5.85 -2.89
N VAL A 83 -3.11 -5.45 -4.16
CA VAL A 83 -4.34 -5.81 -4.90
C VAL A 83 -4.47 -7.33 -5.11
N SER A 84 -3.36 -8.06 -5.07
CA SER A 84 -3.32 -9.53 -5.11
C SER A 84 -3.78 -10.20 -3.81
N ILE A 85 -3.71 -9.48 -2.68
CA ILE A 85 -4.15 -9.93 -1.35
C ILE A 85 -4.99 -8.80 -0.73
N PRO A 86 -6.20 -8.55 -1.29
CA PRO A 86 -7.00 -7.40 -0.89
C PRO A 86 -7.47 -7.55 0.56
N ASN A 87 -7.74 -6.43 1.22
CA ASN A 87 -8.18 -6.35 2.62
C ASN A 87 -7.14 -6.73 3.67
N VAL A 88 -5.84 -6.74 3.36
CA VAL A 88 -4.78 -6.87 4.39
C VAL A 88 -4.11 -5.52 4.58
N LYS A 89 -4.31 -4.90 5.74
CA LYS A 89 -3.69 -3.61 6.06
C LYS A 89 -2.20 -3.78 6.31
N ASN A 90 -1.41 -3.07 5.53
CA ASN A 90 0.03 -2.93 5.75
C ASN A 90 0.33 -1.50 6.20
N GLU A 91 1.03 -1.33 7.32
CA GLU A 91 1.54 -0.04 7.76
C GLU A 91 3.03 0.05 7.41
N TYR A 92 3.35 0.74 6.31
CA TYR A 92 4.74 1.01 5.95
C TYR A 92 5.22 2.26 6.70
N MET A 93 5.99 2.04 7.75
CA MET A 93 6.50 3.13 8.58
C MET A 93 7.60 3.92 7.85
N LYS A 94 7.37 5.24 7.76
CA LYS A 94 8.31 6.37 7.48
C LYS A 94 8.29 7.02 6.10
N SER A 95 7.79 6.41 5.04
CA SER A 95 7.75 7.06 3.72
C SER A 95 6.57 6.59 2.91
N TRP A 96 5.83 7.51 2.30
CA TRP A 96 4.66 7.16 1.52
C TRP A 96 5.03 6.93 0.06
N TYR A 97 5.06 5.68 -0.36
CA TYR A 97 5.39 5.29 -1.73
C TYR A 97 4.53 4.10 -2.18
N LEU A 98 4.47 3.88 -3.49
CA LEU A 98 3.86 2.69 -4.08
C LEU A 98 4.87 1.86 -4.88
N SER A 99 4.77 0.54 -4.74
CA SER A 99 5.38 -0.46 -5.62
C SER A 99 4.31 -1.06 -6.57
N GLY A 100 4.73 -1.80 -7.59
CA GLY A 100 3.81 -2.36 -8.58
C GLY A 100 2.80 -3.31 -7.94
N GLY A 101 1.51 -3.10 -8.16
CA GLY A 101 0.43 -3.89 -7.57
C GLY A 101 -0.05 -3.41 -6.19
N MET A 102 0.48 -2.30 -5.68
CA MET A 102 0.05 -1.70 -4.41
C MET A 102 -1.08 -0.68 -4.62
N ALA A 103 -2.00 -0.63 -3.66
CA ALA A 103 -2.94 0.46 -3.49
C ALA A 103 -2.68 1.18 -2.15
N MET A 104 -2.61 2.50 -2.20
CA MET A 104 -2.52 3.37 -1.03
C MET A 104 -3.89 4.01 -0.82
N HIS A 105 -4.43 3.84 0.39
CA HIS A 105 -5.67 4.46 0.84
C HIS A 105 -5.31 5.71 1.62
N LEU A 106 -5.61 6.88 1.06
CA LEU A 106 -5.36 8.17 1.66
C LEU A 106 -6.64 8.72 2.29
N ILE A 107 -6.60 8.92 3.60
CA ILE A 107 -7.62 9.65 4.33
C ILE A 107 -7.11 11.08 4.52
N LEU A 108 -7.76 12.03 3.84
CA LEU A 108 -7.39 13.45 3.80
C LEU A 108 -8.27 14.27 4.73
N ALA A 109 -7.70 15.28 5.38
CA ALA A 109 -8.51 16.35 5.98
C ALA A 109 -9.29 17.10 4.88
N PRO A 110 -10.41 17.77 5.20
CA PRO A 110 -11.11 18.61 4.22
C PRO A 110 -10.21 19.70 3.64
N GLY A 111 -10.24 19.86 2.32
CA GLY A 111 -9.42 20.81 1.56
C GLY A 111 -9.30 20.47 0.07
N LYS A 112 -8.45 21.26 -0.60
CA LYS A 112 -8.00 21.06 -1.98
C LYS A 112 -6.51 20.80 -2.02
N TYR A 113 -6.10 19.85 -2.84
CA TYR A 113 -4.75 19.31 -2.83
C TYR A 113 -4.18 19.13 -4.22
N ARG A 114 -2.86 19.32 -4.35
CA ARG A 114 -2.07 18.91 -5.50
C ARG A 114 -1.33 17.63 -5.18
N ILE A 115 -1.63 16.58 -5.92
CA ILE A 115 -1.04 15.26 -5.76
C ILE A 115 -0.03 15.05 -6.88
N SER A 116 1.19 14.66 -6.50
CA SER A 116 2.22 14.24 -7.44
C SER A 116 3.00 13.05 -6.88
N VAL A 117 3.77 12.37 -7.72
CA VAL A 117 4.71 11.34 -7.29
C VAL A 117 6.09 11.59 -7.86
N CYS A 118 7.12 11.15 -7.15
CA CYS A 118 8.49 11.20 -7.61
C CYS A 118 9.28 9.92 -7.33
N THR A 119 10.28 9.64 -8.15
CA THR A 119 11.38 8.72 -7.85
C THR A 119 12.68 9.50 -8.02
N PRO A 120 13.37 9.82 -6.91
CA PRO A 120 14.68 10.47 -6.99
C PRO A 120 15.69 9.63 -7.79
N LYS A 121 16.59 10.28 -8.53
CA LYS A 121 17.57 9.59 -9.39
C LYS A 121 18.44 8.57 -8.65
N ASP A 122 18.79 8.83 -7.39
CA ASP A 122 19.56 7.93 -6.49
C ASP A 122 18.73 6.73 -5.99
N ARG A 123 17.48 6.61 -6.45
CA ARG A 123 16.57 5.51 -6.16
C ARG A 123 16.16 4.77 -7.43
N THR A 124 16.80 5.07 -8.56
CA THR A 124 16.58 4.42 -9.87
C THR A 124 17.71 3.46 -10.26
N ASP A 125 18.69 3.25 -9.38
CA ASP A 125 20.04 2.73 -9.67
C ASP A 125 20.12 1.40 -10.46
N PHE A 126 19.05 0.60 -10.49
CA PHE A 126 19.02 -0.68 -11.19
C PHE A 126 18.05 -0.73 -12.38
N PHE A 127 17.33 0.36 -12.66
CA PHE A 127 16.37 0.41 -13.74
C PHE A 127 16.91 1.25 -14.91
N GLU A 128 17.33 0.56 -15.97
CA GLU A 128 17.84 1.23 -17.16
C GLU A 128 16.72 1.77 -18.04
N CYS A 129 16.65 3.10 -18.16
CA CYS A 129 15.79 3.77 -19.12
C CYS A 129 16.46 5.04 -19.69
N GLU A 130 15.76 5.73 -20.59
CA GLU A 130 16.21 6.97 -21.23
C GLU A 130 16.46 8.09 -20.21
N ASN A 131 15.53 8.33 -19.28
CA ASN A 131 15.69 9.34 -18.25
C ASN A 131 16.64 8.87 -17.12
N LYS A 132 17.73 9.61 -16.92
CA LYS A 132 18.69 9.39 -15.82
C LYS A 132 18.52 10.38 -14.64
N GLY A 133 17.55 11.28 -14.74
CA GLY A 133 17.20 12.23 -13.70
C GLY A 133 16.10 11.72 -12.78
N ASP A 134 15.50 12.63 -12.02
CA ASP A 134 14.33 12.31 -11.20
C ASP A 134 13.15 11.96 -12.10
N TRP A 135 12.41 10.93 -11.73
CA TRP A 135 11.17 10.58 -12.40
C TRP A 135 10.04 11.33 -11.71
N LEU A 136 9.44 12.28 -12.41
CA LEU A 136 8.36 13.10 -11.88
C LEU A 136 7.05 12.73 -12.57
N SER A 137 5.95 12.93 -11.88
CA SER A 137 4.62 12.91 -12.49
C SER A 137 4.13 14.30 -12.89
N ASN A 138 3.04 14.32 -13.65
CA ASN A 138 2.14 15.47 -13.67
C ASN A 138 1.51 15.70 -12.28
N VAL A 139 0.91 16.86 -12.09
CA VAL A 139 0.10 17.18 -10.92
C VAL A 139 -1.35 16.76 -11.17
N PHE A 140 -1.96 16.14 -10.16
CA PHE A 140 -3.38 15.83 -10.11
C PHE A 140 -4.04 16.71 -9.05
N GLU A 141 -5.00 17.54 -9.47
CA GLU A 141 -5.78 18.40 -8.56
C GLU A 141 -6.91 17.58 -7.94
N TYR A 142 -7.01 17.58 -6.62
CA TYR A 142 -7.99 16.81 -5.86
C TYR A 142 -8.78 17.71 -4.91
N ASP A 143 -10.10 17.63 -4.97
CA ASP A 143 -11.02 18.36 -4.10
C ASP A 143 -11.81 17.38 -3.23
N THR A 144 -11.60 17.45 -1.92
CA THR A 144 -12.33 16.58 -0.96
C THR A 144 -13.85 16.84 -0.94
N ALA A 145 -14.33 18.00 -1.42
CA ALA A 145 -15.76 18.28 -1.54
C ALA A 145 -16.41 17.56 -2.74
N ASN A 146 -15.60 17.12 -3.72
CA ASN A 146 -16.04 16.35 -4.88
C ASN A 146 -15.10 15.16 -5.10
N PRO A 147 -15.14 14.15 -4.21
CA PRO A 147 -14.11 13.13 -4.14
C PRO A 147 -14.16 12.20 -5.36
N THR A 148 -12.98 11.98 -5.94
CA THR A 148 -12.75 10.83 -6.83
C THR A 148 -12.29 9.65 -6.00
N ASN A 149 -12.87 8.47 -6.22
CA ASN A 149 -12.56 7.29 -5.40
C ASN A 149 -11.18 6.69 -5.72
N VAL A 150 -10.76 6.72 -6.99
CA VAL A 150 -9.54 6.04 -7.44
C VAL A 150 -8.78 6.88 -8.46
N ILE A 151 -7.47 7.00 -8.27
CA ILE A 151 -6.53 7.48 -9.27
C ILE A 151 -5.44 6.44 -9.53
N PHE A 152 -4.88 6.45 -10.72
CA PHE A 152 -3.86 5.51 -11.18
C PHE A 152 -2.51 6.22 -11.28
N VAL A 153 -1.46 5.56 -10.81
CA VAL A 153 -0.07 5.98 -11.00
C VAL A 153 0.61 4.95 -11.89
N VAL A 154 1.01 5.37 -13.08
CA VAL A 154 1.60 4.48 -14.09
C VAL A 154 2.95 5.00 -14.57
N PRO A 155 3.88 4.11 -14.94
CA PRO A 155 5.12 4.55 -15.58
C PRO A 155 4.80 5.13 -16.97
N THR A 156 5.54 6.16 -17.36
CA THR A 156 5.50 6.70 -18.73
C THR A 156 6.30 5.79 -19.67
N VAL A 157 5.91 5.81 -20.94
CA VAL A 157 6.54 5.02 -22.01
C VAL A 157 6.89 5.91 -23.20
N ASN A 158 7.93 5.55 -23.94
CA ASN A 158 8.27 6.16 -25.22
C ASN A 158 7.32 5.67 -26.34
N GLU A 159 7.53 6.15 -27.56
CA GLU A 159 6.71 5.81 -28.75
C GLU A 159 6.66 4.30 -29.04
N ASN A 160 7.68 3.56 -28.61
CA ASN A 160 7.79 2.11 -28.80
C ASN A 160 7.19 1.30 -27.62
N GLY A 161 6.65 1.97 -26.60
CA GLY A 161 6.08 1.32 -25.42
C GLY A 161 7.09 0.87 -24.37
N PHE A 162 8.37 1.27 -24.48
CA PHE A 162 9.37 1.02 -23.44
C PHE A 162 9.29 2.11 -22.36
N TYR A 163 9.51 1.72 -21.10
CA TYR A 163 9.55 2.67 -19.99
C TYR A 163 10.67 3.69 -20.18
N ASN A 164 10.35 4.98 -20.10
CA ASN A 164 11.30 6.06 -20.36
C ASN A 164 11.69 6.86 -19.10
N GLY A 165 11.21 6.43 -17.93
CA GLY A 165 11.61 6.96 -16.64
C GLY A 165 10.83 8.20 -16.21
N GLY A 166 9.54 8.01 -16.00
CA GLY A 166 8.62 9.04 -15.52
C GLY A 166 7.36 8.40 -14.98
N TRP A 167 6.51 9.21 -14.37
CA TRP A 167 5.22 8.79 -13.85
C TRP A 167 4.10 9.59 -14.49
N HIS A 168 2.92 9.01 -14.53
CA HIS A 168 1.71 9.71 -14.93
C HIS A 168 0.58 9.37 -13.95
N ILE A 169 -0.16 10.40 -13.54
CA ILE A 169 -1.29 10.31 -12.62
C ILE A 169 -2.56 10.75 -13.34
N ASP A 170 -3.58 9.90 -13.32
CA ASP A 170 -4.89 10.22 -13.88
C ASP A 170 -5.98 9.38 -13.18
N TYR A 171 -7.22 9.87 -13.16
CA TYR A 171 -8.41 9.13 -12.73
C TYR A 171 -8.78 8.02 -13.72
N ARG A 172 -8.23 8.07 -14.94
CA ARG A 172 -8.29 6.98 -15.92
C ARG A 172 -6.95 6.29 -15.99
N ALA A 173 -6.95 4.96 -16.02
CA ALA A 173 -5.76 4.27 -16.44
C ALA A 173 -5.41 4.66 -17.89
N PRO A 174 -4.12 4.84 -18.24
CA PRO A 174 -3.71 5.19 -19.58
C PRO A 174 -4.20 4.17 -20.62
N ARG A 175 -4.39 4.60 -21.86
CA ARG A 175 -4.87 3.71 -22.94
C ARG A 175 -3.95 2.50 -23.18
N TYR A 176 -2.65 2.65 -22.93
CA TYR A 176 -1.68 1.55 -23.05
C TYR A 176 -1.74 0.57 -21.88
N TYR A 177 -2.35 0.97 -20.77
CA TYR A 177 -2.57 0.10 -19.63
C TYR A 177 -3.77 -0.81 -19.88
N LYS A 178 -3.50 -2.07 -20.23
CA LYS A 178 -4.51 -3.12 -20.27
C LYS A 178 -4.62 -3.75 -18.89
N PHE A 179 -5.62 -3.33 -18.11
CA PHE A 179 -5.95 -3.99 -16.85
C PHE A 179 -6.44 -5.42 -17.12
N THR A 180 -5.56 -6.40 -17.04
CA THR A 180 -5.95 -7.81 -16.93
C THR A 180 -6.09 -8.15 -15.46
N ARG A 181 -7.30 -7.97 -14.91
CA ARG A 181 -7.64 -8.49 -13.58
C ARG A 181 -7.26 -9.98 -13.57
N PRO A 182 -6.36 -10.46 -12.68
CA PRO A 182 -6.08 -11.89 -12.62
C PRO A 182 -7.40 -12.62 -12.33
N LYS A 183 -7.70 -13.66 -13.12
CA LYS A 183 -8.87 -14.50 -12.85
C LYS A 183 -8.66 -15.14 -11.49
N ILE A 184 -9.37 -14.67 -10.47
CA ILE A 184 -9.39 -15.31 -9.16
C ILE A 184 -9.97 -16.71 -9.40
N LYS A 185 -9.12 -17.74 -9.34
CA LYS A 185 -9.62 -19.11 -9.30
C LYS A 185 -10.35 -19.25 -7.96
N PRO A 186 -11.61 -19.71 -7.94
CA PRO A 186 -12.27 -20.07 -6.70
C PRO A 186 -11.38 -21.04 -5.94
N ARG A 187 -11.20 -20.82 -4.64
CA ARG A 187 -10.48 -21.74 -3.76
C ARG A 187 -11.30 -23.04 -3.73
N THR A 188 -10.86 -24.06 -4.45
CA THR A 188 -11.37 -25.43 -4.29
C THR A 188 -10.94 -25.89 -2.90
N THR A 189 -11.93 -26.10 -2.03
CA THR A 189 -11.76 -26.85 -0.80
C THR A 189 -11.73 -28.33 -1.18
N ASP A 190 -10.54 -28.90 -1.23
CA ASP A 190 -10.34 -30.35 -1.17
C ASP A 190 -10.20 -30.80 0.29
#